data_AF-A0A3N5H377-F1
#
_entry.id   AF-A0A3N5H377-F1
#
_cell.length_a   1.000
_cell.length_b   1.000
_cell.length_c   1.000
_cell.angle_alpha   90.00
_cell.angle_beta   90.00
_cell.angle_gamma   90.00
#
_symmetry.space_group_name_H-M   'P 1'
#
loop_
_entity.id
_entity.type
_entity.pdbx_description
1 polymer ?
#
loop_
_entity_poly.entity_id
_entity_poly.type
_entity_poly.pdbx_seq_one_letter_code
_entity_poly.pdbx_strand_id
1 'polypeptide(L)'
;GPFLFIVLHETAHAVFAELAVPVLGREEDAADQVAAYAATQLGGDFAERMIRAAAFMYDTDSARKPGEDDFADVHGLDRQRFYNVLCLAWGSDPKRYAFAKELGKLPDERAEGCVDEYQQVRYAVQTLIRKNVDPAEVERIRQKAARSKFGKTDP
;
A
#
# COMPACT_ATOMS: atom_id res chain seq x y z
N GLY A 1 2.62 12.38 6.74
CA GLY A 1 1.77 12.75 5.59
C GLY A 1 1.83 11.67 4.53
N PRO A 2 0.93 11.67 3.54
CA PRO A 2 0.81 10.60 2.53
C PRO A 2 1.91 10.61 1.46
N PHE A 3 2.78 11.64 1.44
CA PHE A 3 3.81 11.82 0.41
C PHE A 3 4.58 10.55 0.04
N LEU A 4 5.08 9.79 1.03
CA LEU A 4 5.85 8.58 0.74
C LEU A 4 5.00 7.46 0.14
N PHE A 5 3.71 7.41 0.46
CA PHE A 5 2.80 6.46 -0.18
C PHE A 5 2.61 6.82 -1.66
N ILE A 6 2.44 8.11 -1.98
CA ILE A 6 2.40 8.60 -3.37
C ILE A 6 3.70 8.25 -4.10
N VAL A 7 4.86 8.49 -3.48
CA VAL A 7 6.15 8.10 -4.07
C VAL A 7 6.20 6.60 -4.37
N LEU A 8 5.71 5.75 -3.47
CA LEU A 8 5.66 4.30 -3.71
C LEU A 8 4.69 3.93 -4.84
N HIS A 9 3.57 4.64 -4.97
CA HIS A 9 2.61 4.50 -6.05
C HIS A 9 3.24 4.86 -7.41
N GLU A 10 3.87 6.03 -7.53
CA GLU A 10 4.60 6.43 -8.75
C GLU A 10 5.76 5.48 -9.07
N THR A 11 6.43 4.98 -8.04
CA THR A 11 7.49 3.96 -8.22
C THR A 11 6.90 2.65 -8.75
N ALA A 12 5.67 2.29 -8.38
CA ALA A 12 5.01 1.10 -8.91
C ALA A 12 4.78 1.22 -10.42
N HIS A 13 4.32 2.37 -10.92
CA HIS A 13 4.22 2.63 -12.37
C HIS A 13 5.57 2.46 -13.08
N ALA A 14 6.64 3.03 -12.53
CA ALA A 14 7.98 2.86 -13.08
C ALA A 14 8.41 1.38 -13.11
N VAL A 15 8.13 0.63 -12.03
CA VAL A 15 8.41 -0.81 -11.97
C VAL A 15 7.59 -1.59 -13.01
N PHE A 16 6.32 -1.24 -13.21
CA PHE A 16 5.48 -1.88 -14.22
C PHE A 16 6.04 -1.69 -15.62
N ALA A 17 6.45 -0.47 -15.96
CA ALA A 17 7.04 -0.14 -17.26
C ALA A 17 8.39 -0.84 -17.47
N GLU A 18 9.34 -0.70 -16.54
CA GLU A 18 10.71 -1.20 -16.68
C GLU A 18 10.80 -2.73 -16.71
N LEU A 19 9.94 -3.41 -15.94
CA LEU A 19 9.93 -4.88 -15.87
C LEU A 19 8.88 -5.52 -16.80
N ALA A 20 8.16 -4.70 -17.59
CA ALA A 20 7.02 -5.14 -18.41
C ALA A 20 6.03 -6.01 -17.61
N VAL A 21 5.66 -5.55 -16.41
CA VAL A 21 4.73 -6.28 -15.53
C VAL A 21 3.35 -6.29 -16.18
N PRO A 22 2.75 -7.46 -16.41
CA PRO A 22 1.38 -7.51 -16.91
C PRO A 22 0.41 -7.05 -15.81
N VAL A 23 -0.40 -6.05 -16.12
CA VAL A 23 -1.43 -5.53 -15.22
C VAL A 23 -2.81 -5.94 -15.75
N LEU A 24 -3.56 -6.64 -14.91
CA LEU A 24 -4.97 -6.97 -15.17
C LEU A 24 -5.86 -6.06 -14.31
N GLY A 25 -6.79 -5.35 -14.94
CA GLY A 25 -7.65 -4.37 -14.26
C GLY A 25 -7.14 -2.94 -14.44
N ARG A 26 -7.37 -2.08 -13.44
CA ARG A 26 -6.92 -0.67 -13.44
C ARG A 26 -5.49 -0.56 -12.94
N GLU A 27 -4.63 0.12 -13.69
CA GLU A 27 -3.22 0.29 -13.33
C GLU A 27 -3.03 1.08 -12.04
N GLU A 28 -3.84 2.11 -11.83
CA GLU A 28 -3.84 2.95 -10.62
C GLU A 28 -4.13 2.15 -9.34
N ASP A 29 -5.09 1.21 -9.42
CA ASP A 29 -5.39 0.32 -8.29
C ASP A 29 -4.23 -0.67 -8.05
N ALA A 30 -3.60 -1.17 -9.11
CA ALA A 30 -2.44 -2.04 -8.99
C ALA A 30 -1.24 -1.29 -8.38
N ALA A 31 -1.05 -0.02 -8.73
CA ALA A 31 -0.02 0.84 -8.15
C ALA A 31 -0.27 1.08 -6.65
N ASP A 32 -1.51 1.36 -6.24
CA ASP A 32 -1.90 1.44 -4.83
C ASP A 32 -1.66 0.14 -4.07
N GLN A 33 -1.96 -1.01 -4.69
CA GLN A 33 -1.73 -2.32 -4.09
C GLN A 33 -0.25 -2.57 -3.83
N VAL A 34 0.62 -2.27 -4.81
CA VAL A 34 2.08 -2.37 -4.66
C VAL A 34 2.59 -1.40 -3.61
N ALA A 35 2.08 -0.16 -3.59
CA ALA A 35 2.45 0.85 -2.59
C ALA A 35 2.06 0.44 -1.17
N ALA A 36 0.83 -0.05 -0.98
CA ALA A 36 0.36 -0.56 0.30
C ALA A 36 1.16 -1.78 0.75
N TYR A 37 1.42 -2.74 -0.14
CA TYR A 37 2.27 -3.89 0.15
C TYR A 37 3.67 -3.46 0.56
N ALA A 38 4.32 -2.57 -0.19
CA ALA A 38 5.65 -2.06 0.11
C ALA A 38 5.69 -1.33 1.46
N ALA A 39 4.69 -0.50 1.74
CA ALA A 39 4.55 0.20 3.01
C ALA A 39 4.46 -0.79 4.19
N THR A 40 3.72 -1.90 4.06
CA THR A 40 3.64 -2.90 5.14
C THR A 40 4.97 -3.61 5.40
N GLN A 41 5.88 -3.66 4.42
CA GLN A 41 7.22 -4.24 4.59
C GLN A 41 8.18 -3.33 5.38
N LEU A 42 7.89 -2.03 5.50
CA LEU A 42 8.77 -1.08 6.21
C LEU A 42 8.74 -1.29 7.73
N GLY A 43 7.66 -1.85 8.25
CA GLY A 43 7.52 -2.19 9.67
C GLY A 43 7.44 -0.99 10.62
N GLY A 44 7.23 -1.31 11.91
CA GLY A 44 7.13 -0.35 13.01
C GLY A 44 6.03 0.70 12.85
N ASP A 45 6.07 1.71 13.73
CA ASP A 45 5.11 2.82 13.76
C ASP A 45 5.15 3.67 12.48
N PHE A 46 6.23 3.57 11.72
CA PHE A 46 6.37 4.29 10.46
C PHE A 46 5.42 3.72 9.39
N ALA A 47 5.35 2.40 9.25
CA ALA A 47 4.43 1.75 8.31
C ALA A 47 2.97 2.08 8.65
N GLU A 48 2.58 1.98 9.92
CA GLU A 48 1.23 2.31 10.36
C GLU A 48 0.87 3.78 10.06
N ARG A 49 1.75 4.72 10.43
CA ARG A 49 1.53 6.15 10.16
C ARG A 49 1.43 6.46 8.67
N MET A 50 2.21 5.78 7.83
CA MET A 50 2.17 5.96 6.38
C MET A 50 0.83 5.48 5.81
N ILE A 51 0.41 4.25 6.15
CA ILE A 51 -0.89 3.69 5.72
C ILE A 51 -2.05 4.55 6.19
N ARG A 52 -2.04 4.99 7.46
CA ARG A 52 -3.08 5.86 8.00
C ARG A 52 -3.14 7.20 7.27
N ALA A 53 -1.99 7.78 6.93
CA ALA A 53 -1.94 9.03 6.18
C ALA A 53 -2.48 8.86 4.75
N ALA A 54 -2.14 7.76 4.07
CA ALA A 54 -2.67 7.43 2.75
C ALA A 54 -4.19 7.23 2.76
N ALA A 55 -4.69 6.42 3.72
CA ALA A 55 -6.13 6.25 3.89
C ALA A 55 -6.82 7.59 4.18
N PHE A 56 -6.31 8.42 5.10
CA PHE A 56 -6.93 9.70 5.41
C PHE A 56 -6.95 10.67 4.22
N MET A 57 -5.93 10.63 3.35
CA MET A 57 -5.93 11.39 2.09
C MET A 57 -7.13 11.02 1.23
N TYR A 58 -7.30 9.72 0.91
CA TYR A 58 -8.44 9.26 0.12
C TYR A 58 -9.80 9.51 0.80
N ASP A 59 -9.89 9.38 2.12
CA ASP A 59 -11.11 9.73 2.89
C ASP A 59 -11.46 11.21 2.69
N THR A 60 -10.46 12.10 2.75
CA THR A 60 -10.61 13.55 2.59
C THR A 60 -11.02 13.91 1.15
N ASP A 61 -10.38 13.30 0.16
CA ASP A 61 -10.67 13.56 -1.25
C ASP A 61 -12.07 13.04 -1.65
N SER A 62 -12.56 12.01 -0.95
CA SER A 62 -13.92 11.48 -1.11
C SER A 62 -15.04 12.34 -0.49
N ALA A 63 -14.76 13.53 0.05
CA ALA A 63 -15.73 14.34 0.78
C ALA A 63 -16.92 14.85 -0.06
N ARG A 64 -16.78 14.92 -1.39
CA ARG A 64 -17.86 15.31 -2.30
C ARG A 64 -18.52 14.09 -2.94
N LYS A 65 -19.77 14.25 -3.38
CA LYS A 65 -20.45 13.23 -4.18
C LYS A 65 -19.73 13.06 -5.53
N PRO A 66 -19.42 11.82 -5.96
CA PRO A 66 -18.83 11.59 -7.28
C PRO A 66 -19.77 12.02 -8.42
N GLY A 67 -19.19 12.62 -9.45
CA GLY A 67 -19.83 12.96 -10.73
C GLY A 67 -19.37 12.03 -11.85
N GLU A 68 -19.92 12.24 -13.05
CA GLU A 68 -19.60 11.42 -14.24
C GLU A 68 -18.10 11.35 -14.54
N ASP A 69 -17.39 12.47 -14.42
CA ASP A 69 -15.94 12.53 -14.66
C ASP A 69 -15.16 11.62 -13.68
N ASP A 70 -15.61 11.50 -12.42
CA ASP A 70 -14.96 10.61 -11.44
C ASP A 70 -15.18 9.13 -11.74
N PHE A 71 -16.33 8.81 -12.33
CA PHE A 71 -16.62 7.45 -12.77
C PHE A 71 -15.90 7.08 -14.07
N ALA A 72 -15.50 8.08 -14.86
CA ALA A 72 -14.73 7.92 -16.09
C ALA A 72 -13.20 8.02 -15.88
N ASP A 73 -12.77 8.41 -14.68
CA ASP A 73 -11.35 8.52 -14.32
C ASP A 73 -10.65 7.15 -14.35
N VAL A 74 -9.34 7.16 -14.60
CA VAL A 74 -8.50 5.95 -14.58
C VAL A 74 -8.32 5.38 -13.17
N HIS A 75 -8.42 6.24 -12.16
CA HIS A 75 -8.35 5.85 -10.76
C HIS A 75 -9.65 5.21 -10.28
N GLY A 76 -9.52 4.39 -9.23
CA GLY A 76 -10.65 4.11 -8.36
C GLY A 76 -11.26 5.37 -7.77
N LEU A 77 -12.56 5.34 -7.51
CA LEU A 77 -13.18 6.34 -6.64
C LEU A 77 -12.37 6.39 -5.34
N ASP A 78 -12.06 7.57 -4.83
CA ASP A 78 -11.20 7.70 -3.65
C ASP A 78 -11.72 6.88 -2.47
N ARG A 79 -13.05 6.76 -2.34
CA ARG A 79 -13.66 5.90 -1.32
C ARG A 79 -13.34 4.42 -1.49
N GLN A 80 -13.26 3.92 -2.73
CA GLN A 80 -12.81 2.55 -3.01
C GLN A 80 -11.32 2.39 -2.66
N ARG A 81 -10.48 3.34 -3.08
CA ARG A 81 -9.04 3.36 -2.80
C ARG A 81 -8.77 3.34 -1.28
N PHE A 82 -9.52 4.13 -0.52
CA PHE A 82 -9.53 4.13 0.95
C PHE A 82 -9.72 2.74 1.54
N TYR A 83 -10.80 2.05 1.14
CA TYR A 83 -11.10 0.72 1.67
C TYR A 83 -10.07 -0.33 1.23
N ASN A 84 -9.55 -0.23 0.01
CA ASN A 84 -8.55 -1.16 -0.50
C ASN A 84 -7.22 -1.05 0.27
N VAL A 85 -6.75 0.18 0.55
CA VAL A 85 -5.53 0.38 1.35
C VAL A 85 -5.71 -0.14 2.77
N LEU A 86 -6.83 0.15 3.43
CA LEU A 86 -7.12 -0.39 4.77
C LEU A 86 -7.23 -1.91 4.77
N CYS A 87 -7.81 -2.48 3.71
CA CYS A 87 -7.95 -3.92 3.58
C CYS A 87 -6.60 -4.61 3.46
N LEU A 88 -5.70 -4.13 2.58
CA LEU A 88 -4.36 -4.71 2.46
C LEU A 88 -3.53 -4.55 3.73
N ALA A 89 -3.67 -3.42 4.42
CA ALA A 89 -3.03 -3.21 5.71
C ALA A 89 -3.53 -4.22 6.74
N TRP A 90 -4.85 -4.32 6.93
CA TRP A 90 -5.49 -5.28 7.84
C TRP A 90 -5.09 -6.73 7.50
N GLY A 91 -5.15 -7.11 6.22
CA GLY A 91 -4.77 -8.44 5.76
C GLY A 91 -3.30 -8.80 5.99
N SER A 92 -2.43 -7.80 6.11
CA SER A 92 -1.00 -8.00 6.38
C SER A 92 -0.69 -8.27 7.85
N ASP A 93 -1.33 -7.55 8.78
CA ASP A 93 -1.13 -7.65 10.22
C ASP A 93 -2.32 -7.01 10.97
N PRO A 94 -3.37 -7.78 11.28
CA PRO A 94 -4.56 -7.26 11.97
C PRO A 94 -4.25 -6.62 13.33
N LYS A 95 -3.16 -7.02 14.00
CA LYS A 95 -2.78 -6.44 15.30
C LYS A 95 -2.21 -5.05 15.13
N ARG A 96 -1.32 -4.85 14.16
CA ARG A 96 -0.72 -3.53 13.88
C ARG A 96 -1.75 -2.56 13.32
N TYR A 97 -2.63 -3.01 12.43
CA TYR A 97 -3.58 -2.14 11.76
C TYR A 97 -4.98 -2.19 12.40
N ALA A 98 -5.03 -2.49 13.70
CA ALA A 98 -6.27 -2.55 14.50
C ALA A 98 -7.09 -1.25 14.40
N PHE A 99 -6.42 -0.11 14.25
CA PHE A 99 -7.05 1.21 14.10
C PHE A 99 -8.12 1.24 13.00
N ALA A 100 -7.97 0.44 11.94
CA ALA A 100 -8.91 0.41 10.82
C ALA A 100 -10.31 0.02 11.29
N LYS A 101 -10.41 -0.94 12.22
CA LYS A 101 -11.68 -1.38 12.81
C LYS A 101 -12.06 -0.56 14.04
N GLU A 102 -11.10 -0.18 14.89
CA GLU A 102 -11.36 0.61 16.10
C GLU A 102 -11.98 1.98 15.79
N LEU A 103 -11.61 2.59 14.66
CA LEU A 103 -12.21 3.83 14.18
C LEU A 103 -13.53 3.64 13.42
N GLY A 104 -14.05 2.41 13.33
CA GLY A 104 -15.25 2.07 12.55
C GLY A 104 -15.08 2.28 11.04
N LYS A 105 -13.84 2.31 10.54
CA LYS A 105 -13.53 2.64 9.15
C LYS A 105 -13.46 1.42 8.23
N LEU A 106 -13.16 0.24 8.75
CA LEU A 106 -13.16 -1.02 8.01
C LEU A 106 -14.29 -1.93 8.50
N PRO A 107 -15.39 -2.08 7.73
CA PRO A 107 -16.50 -2.96 8.06
C PRO A 107 -16.05 -4.43 8.21
N ASP A 108 -16.73 -5.17 9.08
CA ASP A 108 -16.44 -6.59 9.33
C ASP A 108 -16.50 -7.42 8.04
N GLU A 109 -17.56 -7.25 7.26
CA GLU A 109 -17.76 -7.93 5.97
C GLU A 109 -16.61 -7.64 4.98
N ARG A 110 -16.13 -6.38 4.91
CA ARG A 110 -14.98 -6.04 4.07
C ARG A 110 -13.70 -6.73 4.54
N ALA A 111 -13.53 -6.85 5.86
CA ALA A 111 -12.33 -7.41 6.49
C ALA A 111 -12.17 -8.92 6.28
N GLU A 112 -13.26 -9.66 6.04
CA GLU A 112 -13.26 -11.12 5.87
C GLU A 112 -12.33 -11.59 4.74
N GLY A 113 -12.33 -10.90 3.59
CA GLY A 113 -11.51 -11.24 2.42
C GLY A 113 -10.10 -10.63 2.43
N CYS A 114 -9.78 -9.76 3.38
CA CYS A 114 -8.59 -8.92 3.29
C CYS A 114 -7.27 -9.67 3.41
N VAL A 115 -7.23 -10.75 4.20
CA VAL A 115 -6.04 -11.59 4.29
C VAL A 115 -5.73 -12.22 2.93
N ASP A 116 -6.75 -12.73 2.23
CA ASP A 116 -6.59 -13.35 0.93
C ASP A 116 -6.17 -12.34 -0.14
N GLU A 117 -6.79 -11.15 -0.16
CA GLU A 117 -6.36 -10.06 -1.06
C GLU A 117 -4.91 -9.65 -0.83
N TYR A 118 -4.48 -9.52 0.43
CA TYR A 118 -3.08 -9.26 0.73
C TYR A 118 -2.16 -10.40 0.26
N GLN A 119 -2.57 -11.67 0.42
CA GLN A 119 -1.81 -12.81 -0.09
C GLN A 119 -1.70 -12.79 -1.62
N GLN A 120 -2.76 -12.42 -2.32
CA GLN A 120 -2.78 -12.30 -3.78
C GLN A 120 -1.80 -11.22 -4.25
N VAL A 121 -1.83 -10.03 -3.63
CA VAL A 121 -0.87 -8.95 -3.94
C VAL A 121 0.55 -9.39 -3.62
N ARG A 122 0.79 -10.00 -2.46
CA ARG A 122 2.10 -10.53 -2.08
C ARG A 122 2.63 -11.53 -3.12
N TYR A 123 1.79 -12.46 -3.56
CA TYR A 123 2.14 -13.45 -4.56
C TYR A 123 2.50 -12.81 -5.91
N ALA A 124 1.69 -11.85 -6.37
CA ALA A 124 1.95 -11.12 -7.61
C ALA A 124 3.28 -10.34 -7.54
N VAL A 125 3.51 -9.58 -6.46
CA VAL A 125 4.76 -8.84 -6.26
C VAL A 125 5.97 -9.79 -6.20
N GLN A 126 5.85 -10.92 -5.50
CA GLN A 126 6.94 -11.90 -5.42
C GLN A 126 7.26 -12.51 -6.79
N THR A 127 6.24 -12.84 -7.57
CA THR A 127 6.37 -13.56 -8.85
C THR A 127 6.82 -12.64 -9.99
N LEU A 128 6.29 -11.42 -10.04
CA LEU A 128 6.48 -10.52 -11.18
C LEU A 128 7.59 -9.52 -10.95
N ILE A 129 7.76 -9.05 -9.71
CA ILE A 129 8.68 -7.95 -9.38
C ILE A 129 9.93 -8.49 -8.67
N ARG A 130 9.77 -9.17 -7.52
CA ARG A 130 10.93 -9.53 -6.66
C ARG A 130 11.94 -10.47 -7.33
N LYS A 131 11.55 -11.27 -8.31
CA LYS A 131 12.49 -12.11 -9.07
C LYS A 131 13.59 -11.31 -9.78
N ASN A 132 13.36 -10.02 -10.04
CA ASN A 132 14.29 -9.12 -10.71
C ASN A 132 15.11 -8.27 -9.72
N VAL A 133 14.95 -8.49 -8.41
CA VAL A 133 15.64 -7.73 -7.37
C VAL A 133 16.87 -8.50 -6.90
N ASP A 134 18.04 -7.84 -6.88
CA ASP A 134 19.27 -8.41 -6.34
C ASP A 134 19.19 -8.54 -4.81
N PRO A 135 19.19 -9.76 -4.25
CA PRO A 135 19.09 -9.96 -2.81
C PRO A 135 20.32 -9.43 -2.04
N ALA A 136 21.51 -9.44 -2.64
CA ALA A 136 22.71 -8.90 -2.02
C ALA A 136 22.61 -7.38 -1.87
N GLU A 137 22.03 -6.72 -2.87
CA GLU A 137 21.77 -5.28 -2.83
C GLU A 137 20.74 -4.92 -1.76
N VAL A 138 19.65 -5.67 -1.67
CA VAL A 138 18.62 -5.47 -0.63
C VAL A 138 19.23 -5.57 0.77
N GLU A 139 20.07 -6.58 0.99
CA GLU A 139 20.73 -6.77 2.29
C GLU A 139 21.70 -5.63 2.60
N ARG A 140 22.48 -5.18 1.60
CA ARG A 140 23.35 -4.01 1.73
C ARG A 140 22.58 -2.75 2.14
N ILE A 141 21.43 -2.50 1.49
CA ILE A 141 20.56 -1.35 1.80
C ILE A 141 20.01 -1.47 3.23
N ARG A 142 19.53 -2.65 3.64
CA ARG A 142 19.03 -2.89 5.00
C ARG A 142 20.09 -2.65 6.06
N GLN A 143 21.30 -3.16 5.87
CA GLN A 143 22.42 -2.93 6.79
C GLN A 143 22.79 -1.45 6.89
N LYS A 144 22.80 -0.74 5.76
CA LYS A 144 23.04 0.71 5.73
C LYS A 144 21.94 1.49 6.46
N ALA A 145 20.67 1.10 6.27
CA ALA A 145 19.53 1.70 6.96
C ALA A 145 19.57 1.47 8.48
N ALA A 146 19.88 0.25 8.92
CA ALA A 146 20.01 -0.08 10.35
C ALA A 146 21.14 0.71 11.04
N ARG A 147 22.20 1.05 10.31
CA ARG A 147 23.32 1.86 10.82
C ARG A 147 23.08 3.37 10.76
N SER A 148 22.04 3.81 10.05
CA SER A 148 21.67 5.22 9.92
C SER A 148 21.08 5.76 11.23
N LYS A 149 21.16 7.09 11.44
CA LYS A 149 20.49 7.78 12.56
C LYS A 149 18.96 7.54 12.58
N PHE A 150 18.38 7.16 11.45
CA PHE A 150 16.95 6.81 11.31
C PHE A 150 16.63 5.34 11.64
N GLY A 151 17.63 4.47 11.74
CA GLY A 151 17.47 3.05 12.09
C GLY A 151 17.69 2.74 13.58
N LYS A 152 18.15 3.72 14.36
CA LYS A 152 18.17 3.64 15.81
C LYS A 152 16.77 3.98 16.31
N THR A 153 16.01 2.96 16.67
CA THR A 153 14.89 3.14 17.60
C THR A 153 15.51 3.55 18.93
N ASP A 154 15.32 4.80 19.35
CA ASP A 154 15.60 5.18 20.73
C ASP A 154 14.79 4.27 21.68
N PRO A 155 15.34 3.90 22.84
CA PRO A 155 14.79 2.89 23.74
C PRO A 155 13.42 3.24 24.31
#